data_AF-A0A8F1WKA4-F1
#
_entry.id   AF-A0A8F1WKA4-F1
#
_cell.length_a   1.000
_cell.length_b   1.000
_cell.length_c   1.000
_cell.angle_alpha   90.00
_cell.angle_beta   90.00
_cell.angle_gamma   90.00
#
_symmetry.space_group_name_H-M   'P 1'
#
loop_
_entity.id
_entity.type
_entity.pdbx_description
1 polymer ?
#
loop_
_entity_poly.entity_id
_entity_poly.type
_entity_poly.pdbx_seq_one_letter_code
_entity_poly.pdbx_strand_id
1 'polypeptide(L)'
;MLEEALGYYFVNKKLLEEAITHRSYYHECSDKSRKYNERIEFLGDSVLGLAITEALFNEAAIFTESEMSKMKSYLVSKKMLHRIAIGLNLGSYLRLGKGEELTGGREKASLLANSMEAIIGAVFLDSDYDKAKEVVLNLYKKEIEELVVKQRCFDYKTELQELGQKLYAELPEYVLAAEAGTDHEKSFTYEVRLNGRCFGTGEGKNKKSAQSEAARAALEAIKDVVVLIQKRDEKTSVNV
;
A
#
# COMPACT_ATOMS: atom_id res chain seq x y z
N MET A 1 -19.75 11.02 11.76
CA MET A 1 -19.40 10.38 13.06
C MET A 1 -18.27 9.37 12.83
N LEU A 2 -17.51 8.90 13.84
CA LEU A 2 -16.39 7.97 13.61
C LEU A 2 -16.82 6.70 12.84
N GLU A 3 -17.96 6.11 13.21
CA GLU A 3 -18.54 4.93 12.55
C GLU A 3 -18.78 5.11 11.05
N GLU A 4 -19.21 6.31 10.64
CA GLU A 4 -19.44 6.66 9.25
C GLU A 4 -18.11 6.73 8.48
N ALA A 5 -17.06 7.28 9.10
CA ALA A 5 -15.72 7.32 8.51
C ALA A 5 -15.08 5.93 8.40
N LEU A 6 -15.46 5.00 9.29
CA LEU A 6 -15.07 3.59 9.24
C LEU A 6 -15.90 2.78 8.21
N GLY A 7 -17.05 3.29 7.79
CA GLY A 7 -18.02 2.53 7.00
C GLY A 7 -18.65 1.36 7.77
N TYR A 8 -18.65 1.41 9.11
CA TYR A 8 -19.16 0.35 9.98
C TYR A 8 -19.90 0.91 11.19
N TYR A 9 -21.12 0.44 11.40
CA TYR A 9 -21.95 0.81 12.55
C TYR A 9 -21.99 -0.34 13.56
N PHE A 10 -21.48 -0.09 14.76
CA PHE A 10 -21.42 -1.07 15.83
C PHE A 10 -22.82 -1.41 16.35
N VAL A 11 -23.09 -2.70 16.51
CA VAL A 11 -24.25 -3.22 17.24
C VAL A 11 -24.04 -2.97 18.74
N ASN A 12 -22.85 -3.31 19.24
CA ASN A 12 -22.44 -3.03 20.61
C ASN A 12 -21.49 -1.84 20.68
N LYS A 13 -22.06 -0.64 20.89
CA LYS A 13 -21.32 0.63 21.03
C LYS A 13 -20.25 0.61 22.13
N LYS A 14 -20.35 -0.28 23.13
CA LYS A 14 -19.35 -0.39 24.20
C LYS A 14 -18.00 -0.89 23.67
N LEU A 15 -17.97 -1.67 22.58
CA LEU A 15 -16.72 -2.12 21.98
C LEU A 15 -15.96 -0.96 21.34
N LEU A 16 -16.67 -0.07 20.63
CA LEU A 16 -16.06 1.15 20.10
C LEU A 16 -15.59 2.07 21.22
N GLU A 17 -16.39 2.25 22.28
CA GLU A 17 -15.98 3.02 23.45
C GLU A 17 -14.72 2.46 24.12
N GLU A 18 -14.61 1.13 24.27
CA GLU A 18 -13.44 0.46 24.83
C GLU A 18 -12.21 0.66 23.93
N ALA A 19 -12.37 0.53 22.61
CA ALA A 19 -11.29 0.69 21.63
C ALA A 19 -10.67 2.10 21.60
N ILE A 20 -11.48 3.14 21.83
CA ILE A 20 -11.01 4.54 21.88
C ILE A 20 -10.64 5.00 23.30
N THR A 21 -10.68 4.09 24.29
CA THR A 21 -10.34 4.40 25.68
C THR A 21 -8.91 3.98 26.01
N HIS A 22 -8.05 4.95 26.26
CA HIS A 22 -6.68 4.71 26.71
C HIS A 22 -6.63 4.39 28.21
N ARG A 23 -5.64 3.60 28.63
CA ARG A 23 -5.40 3.24 30.04
C ARG A 23 -5.32 4.44 30.99
N SER A 24 -4.84 5.60 30.52
CA SER A 24 -4.76 6.80 31.36
C SER A 24 -6.13 7.30 31.79
N TYR A 25 -7.13 7.23 30.90
CA TYR A 25 -8.51 7.58 31.23
C TYR A 25 -9.12 6.58 32.22
N TYR A 26 -8.84 5.29 32.03
CA TYR A 26 -9.30 4.24 32.92
C TYR A 26 -8.75 4.38 34.35
N HIS A 27 -7.47 4.76 34.50
CA HIS A 27 -6.88 4.94 35.83
C HIS A 27 -7.45 6.16 36.58
N GLU A 28 -7.81 7.22 35.85
CA GLU A 28 -8.42 8.43 36.43
C GLU A 28 -9.92 8.26 36.72
N CYS A 29 -10.62 7.35 36.05
CA CYS A 29 -12.04 7.08 36.32
C CYS A 29 -12.24 6.28 37.62
N SER A 30 -13.25 6.67 38.41
CA SER A 30 -13.70 5.95 39.60
C SER A 30 -14.42 4.64 39.26
N ASP A 31 -15.12 4.61 38.13
CA ASP A 31 -15.79 3.42 37.60
C ASP A 31 -14.78 2.45 36.96
N LYS A 32 -14.37 1.44 37.72
CA LYS A 32 -13.47 0.36 37.27
C LYS A 32 -14.18 -0.76 36.50
N SER A 33 -15.50 -0.66 36.27
CA SER A 33 -16.20 -1.61 35.40
C SER A 33 -15.88 -1.42 33.91
N ARG A 34 -15.33 -0.25 33.55
CA ARG A 34 -14.91 0.07 32.20
C ARG A 34 -13.60 -0.63 31.86
N LYS A 35 -13.46 -1.04 30.60
CA LYS A 35 -12.21 -1.58 30.07
C LYS A 35 -11.52 -0.52 29.22
N TYR A 36 -10.29 -0.83 28.81
CA TYR A 36 -9.47 0.03 27.97
C TYR A 36 -8.85 -0.82 26.86
N ASN A 37 -8.30 -0.14 25.86
CA ASN A 37 -8.07 -0.70 24.54
C ASN A 37 -6.98 -1.78 24.41
N GLU A 38 -5.98 -1.90 25.30
CA GLU A 38 -4.79 -2.76 25.09
C GLU A 38 -5.11 -4.23 24.75
N ARG A 39 -6.19 -4.80 25.32
CA ARG A 39 -6.58 -6.20 25.00
C ARG A 39 -7.20 -6.33 23.62
N ILE A 40 -7.99 -5.35 23.21
CA ILE A 40 -8.60 -5.32 21.88
C ILE A 40 -7.55 -4.95 20.84
N GLU A 41 -6.62 -4.04 21.15
CA GLU A 41 -5.43 -3.72 20.36
C GLU A 41 -4.65 -4.98 19.99
N PHE A 42 -4.30 -5.79 21.00
CA PHE A 42 -3.57 -7.05 20.78
C PHE A 42 -4.27 -8.00 19.80
N LEU A 43 -5.59 -8.13 19.90
CA LEU A 43 -6.40 -8.92 18.97
C LEU A 43 -6.44 -8.27 17.58
N GLY A 44 -6.63 -6.96 17.54
CA GLY A 44 -6.76 -6.16 16.33
C GLY A 44 -5.51 -6.15 15.46
N ASP A 45 -4.31 -6.16 16.06
CA ASP A 45 -3.04 -6.32 15.33
C ASP A 45 -3.02 -7.63 14.52
N SER A 46 -3.44 -8.74 15.14
CA SER A 46 -3.52 -10.03 14.45
C SER A 46 -4.57 -10.03 13.33
N VAL A 47 -5.73 -9.41 13.56
CA VAL A 47 -6.80 -9.29 12.55
C VAL A 47 -6.34 -8.43 11.35
N LEU A 48 -5.73 -7.28 11.63
CA LEU A 48 -5.13 -6.41 10.61
C LEU A 48 -4.06 -7.16 9.81
N GLY A 49 -3.16 -7.84 10.52
CA GLY A 49 -2.08 -8.61 9.92
C GLY A 49 -2.61 -9.69 8.97
N LEU A 50 -3.67 -10.41 9.35
CA LEU A 50 -4.30 -11.41 8.50
C LEU A 50 -5.01 -10.78 7.30
N ALA A 51 -5.82 -9.74 7.50
CA ALA A 51 -6.55 -9.04 6.44
C ALA A 51 -5.62 -8.50 5.34
N ILE A 52 -4.52 -7.86 5.73
CA ILE A 52 -3.51 -7.36 4.78
C ILE A 52 -2.77 -8.52 4.10
N THR A 53 -2.44 -9.58 4.83
CA THR A 53 -1.76 -10.74 4.24
C THR A 53 -2.64 -11.43 3.20
N GLU A 54 -3.93 -11.63 3.50
CA GLU A 54 -4.90 -12.22 2.59
C GLU A 54 -5.10 -11.35 1.34
N ALA A 55 -5.20 -10.03 1.49
CA ALA A 55 -5.33 -9.12 0.35
C ALA A 55 -4.11 -9.18 -0.58
N LEU A 56 -2.89 -9.14 -0.02
CA LEU A 56 -1.67 -9.27 -0.82
C LEU A 56 -1.56 -10.64 -1.49
N PHE A 57 -1.98 -11.71 -0.81
CA PHE A 57 -1.99 -13.06 -1.36
C PHE A 57 -3.03 -13.24 -2.48
N ASN A 58 -4.19 -12.58 -2.41
CA ASN A 58 -5.20 -12.70 -3.46
C ASN A 58 -4.88 -11.84 -4.70
N GLU A 59 -4.03 -10.83 -4.57
CA GLU A 59 -3.45 -10.06 -5.68
C GLU A 59 -2.29 -10.81 -6.40
N ALA A 60 -2.02 -12.08 -6.04
CA ALA A 60 -0.83 -12.89 -6.36
C ALA A 60 -0.50 -13.14 -7.84
N ALA A 61 -1.17 -12.50 -8.80
CA ALA A 61 -0.65 -12.46 -10.16
C ALA A 61 0.63 -11.59 -10.28
N ILE A 62 1.02 -10.84 -9.24
CA ILE A 62 2.01 -9.75 -9.37
C ILE A 62 3.20 -9.83 -8.39
N PHE A 63 3.10 -10.49 -7.22
CA PHE A 63 4.11 -10.33 -6.14
C PHE A 63 4.78 -11.61 -5.66
N THR A 64 6.09 -11.55 -5.44
CA THR A 64 6.90 -12.57 -4.77
C THR A 64 6.69 -12.56 -3.24
N GLU A 65 7.10 -13.63 -2.56
CA GLU A 65 7.05 -13.73 -1.08
C GLU A 65 7.82 -12.58 -0.39
N SER A 66 9.02 -12.26 -0.90
CA SER A 66 9.85 -11.17 -0.36
C SER A 66 9.14 -9.80 -0.48
N GLU A 67 8.46 -9.56 -1.60
CA GLU A 67 7.70 -8.33 -1.82
C GLU A 67 6.46 -8.28 -0.92
N MET A 68 5.68 -9.36 -0.86
CA MET A 68 4.54 -9.47 0.05
C MET A 68 4.95 -9.21 1.50
N SER A 69 6.08 -9.76 1.95
CA SER A 69 6.62 -9.54 3.30
C SER A 69 6.99 -8.07 3.57
N LYS A 70 7.66 -7.41 2.61
CA LYS A 70 8.00 -5.97 2.71
C LYS A 70 6.75 -5.10 2.71
N MET A 71 5.79 -5.39 1.83
CA MET A 71 4.54 -4.66 1.70
C MET A 71 3.69 -4.80 2.97
N LYS A 72 3.53 -6.03 3.48
CA LYS A 72 2.86 -6.30 4.76
C LYS A 72 3.49 -5.48 5.88
N SER A 73 4.81 -5.57 6.05
CA SER A 73 5.54 -4.86 7.12
C SER A 73 5.33 -3.35 7.07
N TYR A 74 5.22 -2.78 5.86
CA TYR A 74 4.91 -1.37 5.68
C TYR A 74 3.45 -1.04 6.04
N LEU A 75 2.49 -1.81 5.54
CA LEU A 75 1.05 -1.56 5.71
C LEU A 75 0.59 -1.71 7.17
N VAL A 76 1.14 -2.68 7.90
CA VAL A 76 0.81 -2.88 9.33
C VAL A 76 1.67 -2.03 10.26
N SER A 77 2.55 -1.18 9.72
CA SER A 77 3.44 -0.38 10.58
C SER A 77 2.69 0.69 11.36
N LYS A 78 3.18 1.01 12.57
CA LYS A 78 2.72 2.15 13.38
C LYS A 78 2.67 3.47 12.60
N LYS A 79 3.62 3.68 11.68
CA LYS A 79 3.62 4.86 10.81
C LYS A 79 2.42 4.89 9.87
N MET A 80 2.05 3.75 9.29
CA MET A 80 0.91 3.65 8.40
C MET A 80 -0.41 3.81 9.17
N LEU A 81 -0.56 3.09 10.28
CA LEU A 81 -1.76 3.21 11.13
C LEU A 81 -1.96 4.64 11.64
N HIS A 82 -0.88 5.32 12.03
CA HIS A 82 -0.94 6.74 12.40
C HIS A 82 -1.44 7.61 11.24
N ARG A 83 -0.95 7.39 10.01
CA ARG A 83 -1.40 8.14 8.82
C ARG A 83 -2.90 7.98 8.59
N ILE A 84 -3.41 6.75 8.67
CA ILE A 84 -4.84 6.45 8.52
C ILE A 84 -5.64 7.10 9.65
N ALA A 85 -5.18 7.00 10.90
CA ALA A 85 -5.81 7.61 12.06
C ALA A 85 -5.96 9.13 11.92
N ILE A 86 -4.95 9.82 11.39
CA ILE A 86 -5.01 11.26 11.09
C ILE A 86 -6.07 11.55 10.03
N GLY A 87 -6.15 10.74 8.97
CA GLY A 87 -7.17 10.87 7.93
C GLY A 87 -8.60 10.76 8.47
N LEU A 88 -8.80 9.97 9.53
CA LEU A 88 -10.08 9.81 10.22
C LEU A 88 -10.34 10.86 11.32
N ASN A 89 -9.39 11.77 11.57
CA ASN A 89 -9.39 12.65 12.74
C ASN A 89 -9.60 11.88 14.07
N LEU A 90 -9.00 10.68 14.18
CA LEU A 90 -9.24 9.75 15.29
C LEU A 90 -8.90 10.36 16.66
N GLY A 91 -7.87 11.22 16.71
CA GLY A 91 -7.45 11.89 17.94
C GLY A 91 -8.58 12.65 18.65
N SER A 92 -9.54 13.20 17.91
CA SER A 92 -10.69 13.91 18.47
C SER A 92 -11.68 13.01 19.23
N TYR A 93 -11.67 11.71 18.96
CA TYR A 93 -12.56 10.72 19.59
C TYR A 93 -11.93 10.02 20.79
N LEU A 94 -10.61 10.11 20.97
CA LEU A 94 -9.92 9.40 22.04
C LEU A 94 -10.35 9.87 23.43
N ARG A 95 -10.48 8.90 24.34
CA ARG A 95 -10.74 9.14 25.76
C ARG A 95 -9.42 8.99 26.51
N LEU A 96 -8.85 10.12 26.90
CA LEU A 96 -7.55 10.23 27.55
C LEU A 96 -7.72 10.79 28.96
N GLY A 97 -6.89 10.33 29.90
CA GLY A 97 -6.73 10.99 31.20
C GLY A 97 -6.12 12.38 31.03
N LYS A 98 -6.37 13.27 32.00
CA LYS A 98 -5.92 14.67 31.98
C LYS A 98 -4.42 14.81 31.76
N GLY A 99 -3.62 13.96 32.39
CA GLY A 99 -2.16 14.00 32.21
C GLY A 99 -1.74 13.66 30.78
N GLU A 100 -2.37 12.65 30.19
CA GLU A 100 -2.09 12.23 28.81
C GLU A 100 -2.56 13.29 27.81
N GLU A 101 -3.73 13.88 28.05
CA GLU A 101 -4.28 15.00 27.28
C GLU A 101 -3.32 16.20 27.25
N LEU A 102 -2.83 16.64 28.42
CA LEU A 102 -1.92 17.79 28.56
C LEU A 102 -0.58 17.60 27.84
N THR A 103 -0.14 16.36 27.65
CA THR A 103 1.11 16.04 26.93
C THR A 103 0.91 15.81 25.43
N GLY A 104 -0.25 16.21 24.88
CA GLY A 104 -0.55 16.09 23.45
C GLY A 104 -0.91 14.68 23.02
N GLY A 105 -1.46 13.85 23.93
CA GLY A 105 -1.77 12.44 23.65
C GLY A 105 -2.63 12.19 22.40
N ARG A 106 -3.50 13.14 22.03
CA ARG A 106 -4.36 13.05 20.83
C ARG A 106 -3.59 13.01 19.51
N GLU A 107 -2.37 13.53 19.50
CA GLU A 107 -1.50 13.61 18.31
C GLU A 107 -0.36 12.58 18.38
N LYS A 108 -0.21 11.86 19.49
CA LYS A 108 0.85 10.85 19.64
C LYS A 108 0.61 9.70 18.68
N ALA A 109 1.57 9.49 17.77
CA ALA A 109 1.52 8.42 16.78
C ALA A 109 1.31 7.02 17.39
N SER A 110 1.86 6.78 18.58
CA SER A 110 1.67 5.52 19.30
C SER A 110 0.21 5.31 19.73
N LEU A 111 -0.42 6.30 20.35
CA LEU A 111 -1.80 6.18 20.84
C LEU A 111 -2.78 6.03 19.68
N LEU A 112 -2.56 6.79 18.60
CA LEU A 112 -3.39 6.73 17.41
C LEU A 112 -3.29 5.37 16.70
N ALA A 113 -2.08 4.83 16.53
CA ALA A 113 -1.90 3.52 15.91
C ALA A 113 -2.51 2.39 16.76
N ASN A 114 -2.23 2.38 18.06
CA ASN A 114 -2.80 1.40 18.99
C ASN A 114 -4.34 1.47 19.01
N SER A 115 -4.92 2.67 18.91
CA SER A 115 -6.38 2.84 18.86
C SER A 115 -6.97 2.36 17.53
N MET A 116 -6.24 2.49 16.41
CA MET A 116 -6.67 1.91 15.13
C MET A 116 -6.72 0.39 15.19
N GLU A 117 -5.69 -0.26 15.73
CA GLU A 117 -5.68 -1.71 15.97
C GLU A 117 -6.85 -2.11 16.86
N ALA A 118 -7.07 -1.39 17.97
CA ALA A 118 -8.20 -1.66 18.84
C ALA A 118 -9.56 -1.48 18.15
N ILE A 119 -9.72 -0.50 17.26
CA ILE A 119 -10.96 -0.34 16.48
C ILE A 119 -11.18 -1.55 15.56
N ILE A 120 -10.14 -2.01 14.87
CA ILE A 120 -10.20 -3.20 14.01
C ILE A 120 -10.59 -4.43 14.83
N GLY A 121 -9.95 -4.62 15.99
CA GLY A 121 -10.30 -5.70 16.92
C GLY A 121 -11.73 -5.59 17.45
N ALA A 122 -12.22 -4.37 17.68
CA ALA A 122 -13.60 -4.14 18.12
C ALA A 122 -14.62 -4.50 17.02
N VAL A 123 -14.36 -4.16 15.75
CA VAL A 123 -15.21 -4.56 14.62
C VAL A 123 -15.27 -6.09 14.52
N PHE A 124 -14.13 -6.76 14.65
CA PHE A 124 -14.06 -8.23 14.65
C PHE A 124 -14.88 -8.85 15.78
N LEU A 125 -14.82 -8.28 16.99
CA LEU A 125 -15.60 -8.76 18.14
C LEU A 125 -17.10 -8.48 18.04
N ASP A 126 -17.49 -7.40 17.35
CA ASP A 126 -18.88 -7.01 17.16
C ASP A 126 -19.57 -7.80 16.03
N SER A 127 -18.79 -8.26 15.05
CA SER A 127 -19.26 -9.03 13.90
C SER A 127 -18.40 -10.27 13.67
N ASP A 128 -17.56 -10.26 12.63
CA ASP A 128 -16.74 -11.38 12.19
C ASP A 128 -15.49 -10.87 11.44
N TYR A 129 -14.66 -11.83 11.00
CA TYR A 129 -13.45 -11.53 10.24
C TYR A 129 -13.73 -10.87 8.89
N ASP A 130 -14.78 -11.29 8.17
CA ASP A 130 -15.06 -10.76 6.83
C ASP A 130 -15.45 -9.28 6.89
N LYS A 131 -16.22 -8.87 7.90
CA LYS A 131 -16.53 -7.45 8.13
C LYS A 131 -15.33 -6.65 8.62
N ALA A 132 -14.51 -7.21 9.50
CA ALA A 132 -13.26 -6.55 9.89
C ALA A 132 -12.32 -6.34 8.70
N LYS A 133 -12.19 -7.37 7.83
CA LYS A 133 -11.41 -7.31 6.59
C LYS A 133 -11.95 -6.24 5.65
N GLU A 134 -13.27 -6.19 5.42
CA GLU A 134 -13.89 -5.16 4.57
C GLU A 134 -13.55 -3.74 5.06
N VAL A 135 -13.67 -3.48 6.36
CA VAL A 135 -13.30 -2.19 6.96
C VAL A 135 -11.82 -1.89 6.75
N VAL A 136 -10.94 -2.86 7.01
CA VAL A 136 -9.49 -2.69 6.78
C VAL A 136 -9.22 -2.34 5.32
N LEU A 137 -9.74 -3.09 4.37
CA LEU A 137 -9.47 -2.85 2.94
C LEU A 137 -10.02 -1.51 2.46
N ASN A 138 -11.17 -1.07 2.97
CA ASN A 138 -11.70 0.26 2.66
C ASN A 138 -10.80 1.37 3.20
N LEU A 139 -10.30 1.24 4.43
CA LEU A 139 -9.39 2.21 5.04
C LEU A 139 -8.02 2.26 4.36
N TYR A 140 -7.56 1.13 3.82
CA TYR A 140 -6.24 0.96 3.21
C TYR A 140 -6.24 1.06 1.67
N LYS A 141 -7.41 1.25 1.05
CA LYS A 141 -7.59 1.15 -0.40
C LYS A 141 -6.55 1.97 -1.17
N LYS A 142 -6.42 3.25 -0.82
CA LYS A 142 -5.50 4.18 -1.48
C LYS A 142 -4.04 3.75 -1.31
N GLU A 143 -3.67 3.34 -0.10
CA GLU A 143 -2.32 2.93 0.26
C GLU A 143 -1.90 1.66 -0.49
N ILE A 144 -2.81 0.68 -0.59
CA ILE A 144 -2.59 -0.56 -1.34
C ILE A 144 -2.46 -0.26 -2.84
N GLU A 145 -3.38 0.52 -3.41
CA GLU A 145 -3.32 0.92 -4.83
C GLU A 145 -2.01 1.65 -5.16
N GLU A 146 -1.58 2.60 -4.33
CA GLU A 146 -0.31 3.31 -4.50
C GLU A 146 0.90 2.38 -4.42
N LEU A 147 0.86 1.37 -3.55
CA LEU A 147 1.95 0.41 -3.35
C LEU A 147 2.06 -0.55 -4.54
N VAL A 148 0.93 -1.07 -5.03
CA VAL A 148 0.85 -1.94 -6.21
C VAL A 148 1.43 -1.22 -7.43
N VAL A 149 1.05 0.05 -7.65
CA VAL A 149 1.59 0.85 -8.77
C VAL A 149 3.09 1.06 -8.63
N LYS A 150 3.58 1.38 -7.41
CA LYS A 150 5.03 1.56 -7.17
C LYS A 150 5.82 0.28 -7.41
N GLN A 151 5.29 -0.87 -6.98
CA GLN A 151 5.96 -2.15 -7.15
C GLN A 151 6.04 -2.54 -8.63
N ARG A 152 4.92 -2.49 -9.36
CA ARG A 152 4.92 -2.67 -10.83
C ARG A 152 5.90 -1.73 -11.51
N CYS A 153 6.00 -0.49 -11.02
CA CYS A 153 6.92 0.47 -11.61
C CYS A 153 8.39 0.06 -11.49
N PHE A 154 8.75 -0.58 -10.36
CA PHE A 154 10.09 -1.08 -10.09
C PHE A 154 10.36 -2.36 -10.89
N ASP A 155 9.37 -3.25 -10.99
CA ASP A 155 9.49 -4.52 -11.68
C ASP A 155 9.80 -4.34 -13.17
N TYR A 156 9.09 -3.44 -13.87
CA TYR A 156 9.38 -3.18 -15.30
C TYR A 156 10.81 -2.71 -15.53
N LYS A 157 11.37 -1.92 -14.62
CA LYS A 157 12.75 -1.43 -14.76
C LYS A 157 13.76 -2.52 -14.48
N THR A 158 13.52 -3.35 -13.46
CA THR A 158 14.39 -4.46 -13.09
C THR A 158 14.37 -5.54 -14.18
N GLU A 159 13.19 -5.95 -14.66
CA GLU A 159 13.03 -6.92 -15.75
C GLU A 159 13.72 -6.41 -17.02
N LEU A 160 13.55 -5.13 -17.37
CA LEU A 160 14.22 -4.56 -18.53
C LEU A 160 15.73 -4.50 -18.35
N GLN A 161 16.22 -4.23 -17.14
CA GLN A 161 17.65 -4.24 -16.83
C GLN A 161 18.27 -5.62 -17.05
N GLU A 162 17.63 -6.66 -16.52
CA GLU A 162 18.07 -8.05 -16.70
C GLU A 162 18.03 -8.46 -18.18
N LEU A 163 16.97 -8.09 -18.89
CA LEU A 163 16.80 -8.39 -20.31
C LEU A 163 17.84 -7.65 -21.18
N GLY A 164 18.07 -6.37 -20.89
CA GLY A 164 19.09 -5.55 -21.55
C GLY A 164 20.48 -6.15 -21.37
N GLN A 165 20.82 -6.52 -20.15
CA GLN A 165 22.11 -7.16 -19.84
C GLN A 165 22.27 -8.50 -20.57
N LYS A 166 21.19 -9.29 -20.66
CA LYS A 166 21.19 -10.61 -21.32
C LYS A 166 21.30 -10.54 -22.84
N LEU A 167 20.54 -9.65 -23.49
CA LEU A 167 20.45 -9.58 -24.96
C LEU A 167 21.52 -8.68 -25.58
N TYR A 168 21.89 -7.61 -24.87
CA TYR A 168 22.69 -6.53 -25.43
C TYR A 168 23.97 -6.26 -24.64
N ALA A 169 24.19 -6.93 -23.51
CA ALA A 169 25.31 -6.68 -22.59
C ALA A 169 25.37 -5.22 -22.06
N GLU A 170 24.24 -4.51 -22.08
CA GLU A 170 24.13 -3.10 -21.69
C GLU A 170 22.93 -2.89 -20.75
N LEU A 171 23.02 -1.83 -19.94
CA LEU A 171 21.91 -1.37 -19.11
C LEU A 171 21.01 -0.39 -19.89
N PRO A 172 19.69 -0.40 -19.67
CA PRO A 172 18.79 0.54 -20.34
C PRO A 172 19.06 1.98 -19.92
N GLU A 173 19.17 2.87 -20.90
CA GLU A 173 19.28 4.31 -20.69
C GLU A 173 17.90 4.97 -20.75
N TYR A 174 17.60 5.87 -19.80
CA TYR A 174 16.35 6.61 -19.76
C TYR A 174 16.58 8.08 -20.09
N VAL A 175 16.10 8.52 -21.26
CA VAL A 175 16.28 9.88 -21.77
C VAL A 175 14.98 10.67 -21.64
N LEU A 176 15.03 11.87 -21.06
CA LEU A 176 13.87 12.77 -21.00
C LEU A 176 13.63 13.33 -22.42
N ALA A 177 12.50 12.98 -23.01
CA ALA A 177 12.12 13.41 -24.36
C ALA A 177 11.27 14.69 -24.35
N ALA A 178 10.37 14.84 -23.36
CA ALA A 178 9.55 16.03 -23.19
C ALA A 178 9.14 16.25 -21.73
N GLU A 179 8.95 17.52 -21.35
CA GLU A 179 8.32 17.94 -20.10
C GLU A 179 7.28 19.02 -20.45
N ALA A 180 6.03 18.82 -20.02
CA ALA A 180 4.91 19.70 -20.34
C ALA A 180 4.01 19.90 -19.11
N GLY A 181 3.11 20.89 -19.18
CA GLY A 181 2.11 21.17 -18.16
C GLY A 181 2.51 22.25 -17.14
N THR A 182 1.54 22.67 -16.34
CA THR A 182 1.73 23.65 -15.26
C THR A 182 2.31 22.97 -14.01
N ASP A 183 2.80 23.72 -13.03
CA ASP A 183 3.39 23.13 -11.81
C ASP A 183 2.48 22.14 -11.06
N HIS A 184 1.16 22.25 -11.22
CA HIS A 184 0.18 21.35 -10.61
C HIS A 184 -0.27 20.19 -11.53
N GLU A 185 0.09 20.22 -12.82
CA GLU A 185 -0.27 19.23 -13.84
C GLU A 185 0.91 18.91 -14.77
N LYS A 186 2.10 18.69 -14.21
CA LYS A 186 3.27 18.29 -15.01
C LYS A 186 3.11 16.89 -15.59
N SER A 187 3.44 16.73 -16.87
CA SER A 187 3.67 15.44 -17.52
C SER A 187 5.11 15.34 -18.03
N PHE A 188 5.67 14.15 -17.89
CA PHE A 188 7.03 13.82 -18.31
C PHE A 188 6.96 12.70 -19.32
N THR A 189 7.68 12.83 -20.43
CA THR A 189 7.85 11.76 -21.42
C THR A 189 9.29 11.27 -21.40
N TYR A 190 9.50 9.97 -21.21
CA TYR A 190 10.81 9.33 -21.25
C TYR A 190 10.90 8.33 -22.41
N GLU A 191 12.07 8.25 -22.99
CA GLU A 191 12.49 7.21 -23.92
C GLU A 191 13.42 6.23 -23.21
N VAL A 192 13.24 4.94 -23.46
CA VAL A 192 14.19 3.89 -23.11
C VAL A 192 15.04 3.56 -24.32
N ARG A 193 16.36 3.60 -24.15
CA ARG A 193 17.33 3.24 -25.18
C ARG A 193 18.22 2.10 -24.73
N LEU A 194 18.51 1.19 -25.66
CA LEU A 194 19.49 0.11 -25.55
C LEU A 194 20.34 0.13 -26.83
N ASN A 195 21.67 0.03 -26.74
CA ASN A 195 22.57 0.18 -27.90
C ASN A 195 22.28 1.44 -28.74
N GLY A 196 21.95 2.55 -28.09
CA GLY A 196 21.61 3.82 -28.74
C GLY A 196 20.31 3.83 -29.55
N ARG A 197 19.53 2.73 -29.57
CA ARG A 197 18.22 2.65 -30.23
C ARG A 197 17.09 2.81 -29.23
N CYS A 198 16.04 3.54 -29.60
CA CYS A 198 14.83 3.64 -28.80
C CYS A 198 14.03 2.35 -28.88
N PHE A 199 13.72 1.75 -27.73
CA PHE A 199 12.90 0.54 -27.62
C PHE A 199 11.52 0.82 -27.03
N GLY A 200 11.34 1.94 -26.31
CA GLY A 200 10.06 2.27 -25.71
C GLY A 200 9.97 3.74 -25.34
N THR A 201 8.74 4.27 -25.37
CA THR A 201 8.40 5.61 -24.89
C THR A 201 7.32 5.48 -23.82
N GLY A 202 7.34 6.36 -22.83
CA GLY A 202 6.35 6.35 -21.76
C GLY A 202 6.13 7.73 -21.17
N GLU A 203 4.87 8.03 -20.88
CA GLU A 203 4.44 9.28 -20.27
C GLU A 203 3.96 9.05 -18.83
N GLY A 204 4.18 10.02 -17.94
CA GLY A 204 3.66 9.94 -16.57
C GLY A 204 3.65 11.28 -15.85
N LYS A 205 2.84 11.35 -14.77
CA LYS A 205 2.68 12.55 -13.93
C LYS A 205 3.93 12.91 -13.12
N ASN A 206 4.90 11.98 -13.06
CA ASN A 206 6.21 12.20 -12.48
C ASN A 206 7.26 11.38 -13.24
N LYS A 207 8.53 11.78 -13.10
CA LYS A 207 9.68 11.13 -13.77
C LYS A 207 9.72 9.61 -13.55
N LYS A 208 9.41 9.13 -12.33
CA LYS A 208 9.44 7.69 -12.02
C LYS A 208 8.39 6.91 -12.81
N SER A 209 7.14 7.40 -12.84
CA SER A 209 6.04 6.79 -13.60
C SER A 209 6.32 6.79 -15.11
N ALA A 210 6.80 7.91 -15.66
CA ALA A 210 7.13 8.01 -17.09
C ALA A 210 8.23 7.04 -17.52
N GLN A 211 9.30 6.96 -16.74
CA GLN A 211 10.38 6.00 -16.99
C GLN A 211 9.90 4.55 -16.90
N SER A 212 9.02 4.24 -15.95
CA SER A 212 8.52 2.87 -15.82
C SER A 212 7.62 2.48 -16.99
N GLU A 213 6.77 3.40 -17.45
CA GLU A 213 5.94 3.18 -18.64
C GLU A 213 6.80 2.98 -19.90
N ALA A 214 7.90 3.74 -20.02
CA ALA A 214 8.86 3.55 -21.09
C ALA A 214 9.57 2.17 -21.00
N ALA A 215 9.82 1.69 -19.78
CA ALA A 215 10.37 0.35 -19.56
C ALA A 215 9.37 -0.76 -19.93
N ARG A 216 8.09 -0.60 -19.56
CA ARG A 216 7.00 -1.50 -19.96
C ARG A 216 6.88 -1.59 -21.48
N ALA A 217 6.84 -0.44 -22.15
CA ALA A 217 6.78 -0.38 -23.62
C ALA A 217 8.00 -1.03 -24.28
N ALA A 218 9.20 -0.82 -23.72
CA ALA A 218 10.42 -1.46 -24.22
C ALA A 218 10.42 -2.99 -24.03
N LEU A 219 9.95 -3.48 -22.89
CA LEU A 219 9.80 -4.92 -22.64
C LEU A 219 8.87 -5.58 -23.66
N GLU A 220 7.73 -4.93 -23.97
CA GLU A 220 6.79 -5.41 -25.00
C GLU A 220 7.44 -5.42 -26.38
N ALA A 221 8.09 -4.32 -26.79
CA ALA A 221 8.76 -4.24 -28.08
C ALA A 221 9.86 -5.30 -28.25
N ILE A 222 10.66 -5.56 -27.21
CA ILE A 222 11.71 -6.58 -27.26
C ILE A 222 11.12 -7.98 -27.35
N LYS A 223 10.05 -8.28 -26.59
CA LYS A 223 9.34 -9.57 -26.65
C LYS A 223 8.79 -9.85 -28.05
N ASP A 224 8.18 -8.85 -28.69
CA ASP A 224 7.67 -8.99 -30.07
C ASP A 224 8.78 -9.27 -31.08
N VAL A 225 9.93 -8.59 -30.97
CA VAL A 225 11.09 -8.82 -31.85
C VAL A 225 11.64 -10.24 -31.68
N VAL A 226 11.77 -10.74 -30.45
CA VAL A 226 12.26 -12.10 -30.19
C VAL A 226 11.32 -13.16 -30.78
N VAL A 227 10.01 -12.98 -30.63
CA VAL A 227 8.99 -13.88 -31.21
C VAL A 227 9.04 -13.89 -32.74
N LEU A 228 9.26 -12.72 -33.36
CA LEU A 228 9.39 -12.61 -34.81
C LEU A 228 10.64 -13.32 -35.35
N ILE A 229 11.76 -13.28 -34.62
CA ILE A 229 12.99 -13.98 -35.00
C ILE A 229 12.80 -15.49 -34.93
N GLN A 230 12.22 -16.01 -33.84
CA GLN A 230 11.97 -17.45 -33.66
C GLN A 230 11.03 -18.02 -34.73
N LYS A 231 9.95 -17.32 -35.09
CA LYS A 231 9.04 -17.74 -36.17
C LYS A 231 9.70 -17.76 -37.55
N ARG A 232 10.75 -16.96 -37.76
CA ARG A 232 11.48 -16.89 -39.02
C ARG A 232 12.45 -18.07 -39.15
N ASP A 233 13.09 -18.47 -38.06
CA ASP A 233 13.99 -19.63 -38.02
C ASP A 233 13.22 -20.96 -38.17
N GLU A 234 12.01 -21.07 -37.60
CA GLU A 234 11.14 -22.23 -37.77
C GLU A 234 10.66 -22.41 -39.22
N LYS A 235 10.27 -21.32 -39.90
CA LYS A 235 9.88 -21.38 -41.32
C LYS A 235 11.02 -21.74 -42.26
N THR A 236 12.26 -21.46 -41.88
CA THR A 236 13.45 -21.80 -42.67
C THR A 236 13.83 -23.28 -42.50
N SER A 237 13.41 -23.91 -41.39
CA SER A 237 13.70 -25.31 -41.07
C SER A 237 12.69 -26.32 -41.64
N VAL A 238 11.55 -25.86 -42.17
CA VAL A 238 10.50 -26.70 -42.79
C VAL A 238 10.64 -26.77 -44.33
N ASN A 239 11.59 -26.02 -44.91
CA ASN A 239 11.87 -26.00 -46.36
C ASN A 239 13.20 -26.68 -46.74
N VAL A 240 13.70 -27.60 -45.90
CA VAL A 240 14.86 -28.46 -46.20
C VAL A 240 14.44 -29.92 -46.24
#